data_AF-A0A317HI59-F1
#
_entry.id   AF-A0A317HI59-F1
#
_cell.length_a   1.000
_cell.length_b   1.000
_cell.length_c   1.000
_cell.angle_alpha   90.00
_cell.angle_beta   90.00
_cell.angle_gamma   90.00
#
_symmetry.space_group_name_H-M   'P 1'
#
loop_
_entity.id
_entity.type
_entity.pdbx_description
1 polymer ?
#
loop_
_entity_poly.entity_id
_entity_poly.type
_entity_poly.pdbx_seq_one_letter_code
_entity_poly.pdbx_strand_id
1 'polypeptide(L)'
;MVRETGFSLLELIVAMGIVLTAMASALTLLHRGQLTFGNEGEGTDIQQRLRIAVHTLRQHVVMAGAGPNHGVRSGRLDSYFPALLPLRQGALNADPAGTFKRDTLSVTYVPRAIS
;
A
#
# COMPACT_ATOMS: atom_id res chain seq x y z
N MET A 1 -62.47 41.69 -13.65
CA MET A 1 -62.65 40.24 -13.92
C MET A 1 -61.30 39.69 -14.33
N VAL A 2 -60.66 38.87 -13.50
CA VAL A 2 -59.39 38.21 -13.83
C VAL A 2 -59.73 36.91 -14.55
N ARG A 3 -59.19 36.73 -15.76
CA ARG A 3 -59.39 35.52 -16.56
C ARG A 3 -58.30 34.54 -16.15
N GLU A 4 -58.66 33.46 -15.47
CA GLU A 4 -57.74 32.38 -15.17
C GLU A 4 -57.50 31.58 -16.45
N THR A 5 -56.32 31.74 -17.06
CA THR A 5 -55.90 30.95 -18.21
C THR A 5 -55.43 29.58 -17.71
N GLY A 6 -56.11 28.51 -18.14
CA GLY A 6 -55.72 27.13 -17.85
C GLY A 6 -54.36 26.78 -18.49
N PHE A 7 -53.65 25.83 -17.88
CA PHE A 7 -52.33 25.38 -18.34
C PHE A 7 -52.40 24.60 -19.65
N SER A 8 -51.44 24.87 -20.55
CA SER A 8 -51.26 24.08 -21.77
C SER A 8 -50.55 22.75 -21.47
N LEU A 9 -50.88 21.69 -22.21
CA LEU A 9 -50.12 20.43 -22.21
C LEU A 9 -48.63 20.66 -22.47
N LEU A 10 -48.31 21.65 -23.32
CA LEU A 10 -46.92 22.01 -23.63
C LEU A 10 -46.21 22.60 -22.41
N GLU A 11 -46.88 23.46 -21.64
CA GLU A 11 -46.33 24.00 -20.39
C GLU A 11 -46.09 22.90 -19.36
N LEU A 12 -46.99 21.91 -19.26
CA LEU A 12 -46.82 20.79 -18.34
C LEU A 12 -45.59 19.94 -18.72
N ILE A 13 -45.40 19.65 -20.02
CA ILE A 13 -44.25 18.89 -20.52
C ILE A 13 -42.95 19.65 -20.27
N VAL A 14 -42.94 20.96 -20.54
CA VAL A 14 -41.77 21.81 -20.30
C VAL A 14 -41.46 21.88 -18.81
N ALA A 15 -42.45 22.12 -17.96
CA ALA A 15 -42.28 22.16 -16.51
C ALA A 15 -41.75 20.82 -15.97
N MET A 16 -42.31 19.69 -16.45
CA MET A 16 -41.85 18.37 -16.06
C MET A 16 -40.39 18.11 -16.49
N GLY A 17 -40.02 18.52 -17.70
CA GLY A 17 -38.64 18.43 -18.20
C GLY A 17 -37.66 19.23 -17.34
N ILE A 18 -38.04 20.45 -16.94
CA ILE A 18 -37.24 21.29 -16.04
C ILE A 18 -37.06 20.64 -14.67
N VAL A 19 -38.13 20.11 -14.08
CA VAL A 19 -38.07 19.45 -12.76
C VAL A 19 -37.19 18.20 -12.82
N LEU A 20 -37.35 17.35 -13.84
CA LEU A 20 -36.56 16.14 -14.00
C LEU A 20 -35.07 16.44 -14.20
N THR A 21 -34.74 17.44 -15.02
CA THR A 21 -33.34 17.83 -15.25
C THR A 21 -32.71 18.47 -14.01
N ALA A 22 -33.44 19.31 -13.27
CA ALA A 22 -32.97 19.86 -12.00
C ALA A 22 -32.70 18.76 -10.97
N MET A 23 -33.60 17.77 -10.86
CA MET A 23 -33.45 16.64 -9.95
C MET A 23 -32.26 15.75 -10.35
N ALA A 24 -32.10 15.45 -11.64
CA ALA A 24 -30.96 14.69 -12.15
C ALA A 24 -29.62 15.41 -11.88
N SER A 25 -29.58 16.73 -12.04
CA SER A 25 -28.40 17.53 -11.70
C SER A 25 -28.08 17.48 -10.21
N ALA A 26 -29.08 17.58 -9.34
CA ALA A 26 -28.89 17.49 -7.89
C ALA A 26 -28.36 16.10 -7.48
N LEU A 27 -28.96 15.03 -8.02
CA LEU A 27 -28.54 13.65 -7.72
C LEU A 27 -27.13 13.33 -8.22
N THR A 28 -26.75 13.83 -9.41
CA THR A 28 -25.39 13.62 -9.95
C THR A 28 -24.32 14.34 -9.14
N LEU A 29 -24.60 15.53 -8.61
CA LEU A 29 -23.69 16.24 -7.70
C LEU A 29 -23.54 15.51 -6.37
N LEU A 30 -24.64 15.02 -5.79
CA LEU A 30 -24.63 14.23 -4.56
C LEU A 30 -23.85 12.93 -4.72
N HIS A 31 -24.06 12.21 -5.83
CA HIS A 31 -23.37 10.96 -6.12
C HIS A 31 -21.87 11.16 -6.32
N ARG A 32 -21.46 12.24 -6.99
CA ARG A 32 -20.04 12.59 -7.13
C ARG A 32 -19.38 12.91 -5.79
N GLY A 33 -20.08 13.58 -4.87
CA GLY A 33 -19.57 13.83 -3.52
C GLY A 33 -19.26 12.53 -2.77
N GLN A 34 -20.17 11.55 -2.81
CA GLN A 34 -20.00 10.27 -2.12
C GLN A 34 -18.82 9.45 -2.64
N LEU A 35 -18.54 9.49 -3.96
CA LEU A 35 -17.40 8.79 -4.55
C LEU A 35 -16.05 9.44 -4.21
N THR A 36 -16.02 10.77 -4.04
CA THR A 36 -14.80 11.48 -3.63
C THR A 36 -14.44 11.18 -2.17
N PHE A 37 -15.42 11.11 -1.26
CA PHE A 37 -15.14 10.81 0.15
C PHE A 37 -14.73 9.35 0.42
N GLY A 38 -15.11 8.40 -0.45
CA GLY A 38 -14.72 7.00 -0.30
C GLY A 38 -13.27 6.71 -0.68
N ASN A 39 -12.70 7.45 -1.63
CA ASN A 39 -11.37 7.16 -2.19
C ASN A 39 -10.21 7.92 -1.54
N GLU A 40 -10.47 9.01 -0.80
CA GLU A 40 -9.38 9.80 -0.19
C GLU A 40 -8.71 9.10 1.00
N GLY A 41 -9.44 8.22 1.70
CA GLY A 41 -8.88 7.41 2.80
C GLY A 41 -7.96 6.29 2.32
N GLU A 42 -8.32 5.62 1.22
CA GLU A 42 -7.59 4.44 0.74
C GLU A 42 -6.22 4.82 0.15
N GLY A 43 -6.12 5.98 -0.51
CA GLY A 43 -4.85 6.49 -1.03
C GLY A 43 -3.83 6.81 0.07
N THR A 44 -4.28 7.41 1.19
CA THR A 44 -3.39 7.76 2.30
C THR A 44 -2.91 6.53 3.07
N ASP A 45 -3.78 5.54 3.28
CA ASP A 45 -3.39 4.25 3.87
C ASP A 45 -2.38 3.48 3.00
N ILE A 46 -2.62 3.39 1.69
CA ILE A 46 -1.68 2.75 0.74
C ILE A 46 -0.32 3.45 0.77
N GLN A 47 -0.29 4.78 0.76
CA GLN A 47 0.95 5.56 0.84
C GLN A 47 1.69 5.34 2.17
N GLN A 48 0.96 5.29 3.29
CA GLN A 48 1.53 5.04 4.60
C GLN A 48 2.11 3.62 4.69
N ARG A 49 1.38 2.62 4.18
CA ARG A 49 1.83 1.23 4.14
C ARG A 49 3.05 1.05 3.25
N LEU A 50 3.09 1.71 2.10
CA LEU A 50 4.26 1.75 1.21
C LEU A 50 5.47 2.35 1.91
N ARG A 51 5.30 3.45 2.66
CA ARG A 51 6.41 4.06 3.42
C ARG A 51 7.01 3.07 4.42
N ILE A 52 6.17 2.32 5.15
CA ILE A 52 6.64 1.33 6.11
C ILE A 52 7.36 0.19 5.39
N ALA A 53 6.80 -0.34 4.30
CA ALA A 53 7.41 -1.42 3.53
C ALA A 53 8.77 -1.04 2.91
N VAL A 54 8.90 0.19 2.41
CA VAL A 54 10.18 0.71 1.89
C VAL A 54 11.19 0.89 3.03
N HIS A 55 10.74 1.37 4.20
CA HIS A 55 11.63 1.54 5.34
C HIS A 55 12.19 0.20 5.84
N THR A 56 11.33 -0.82 6.00
CA THR A 56 11.77 -2.15 6.42
C THR A 56 12.70 -2.77 5.39
N LEU A 57 12.37 -2.71 4.09
CA LEU A 57 13.23 -3.22 3.03
C LEU A 57 14.61 -2.55 3.03
N ARG A 58 14.65 -1.21 3.17
CA ARG A 58 15.90 -0.46 3.26
C ARG A 58 16.72 -0.87 4.48
N GLN A 59 16.09 -1.01 5.65
CA GLN A 59 16.77 -1.46 6.86
C GLN A 59 17.36 -2.87 6.67
N HIS A 60 16.60 -3.80 6.09
CA HIS A 60 17.09 -5.16 5.84
C HIS A 60 18.25 -5.19 4.84
N VAL A 61 18.21 -4.39 3.77
CA VAL A 61 19.31 -4.31 2.79
C VAL A 61 20.57 -3.68 3.38
N VAL A 62 20.43 -2.60 4.16
CA VAL A 62 21.58 -1.94 4.82
C VAL A 62 22.23 -2.87 5.83
N MET A 63 21.43 -3.58 6.63
CA MET A 63 21.95 -4.54 7.61
C MET A 63 22.53 -5.80 6.97
N ALA A 64 22.04 -6.21 5.79
CA ALA A 64 22.61 -7.33 5.04
C ALA A 64 24.02 -7.05 4.50
N GLY A 65 24.33 -5.79 4.19
CA GLY A 65 25.64 -5.38 3.66
C GLY A 65 26.66 -4.96 4.73
N ALA A 66 26.28 -4.85 6.00
CA ALA A 66 27.12 -4.26 7.04
C ALA A 66 28.29 -5.16 7.50
N GLY A 67 28.30 -6.45 7.12
CA GLY A 67 29.27 -7.41 7.64
C GLY A 67 29.18 -7.58 9.18
N PRO A 68 30.01 -8.44 9.78
CA PRO A 68 30.05 -8.59 11.24
C PRO A 68 30.55 -7.28 11.87
N ASN A 69 29.69 -6.60 12.63
CA ASN A 69 30.01 -5.29 13.24
C ASN A 69 30.87 -5.38 14.52
N HIS A 70 31.48 -6.53 14.79
CA HIS A 70 32.22 -6.75 16.04
C HIS A 70 33.59 -7.39 15.82
N GLY A 71 34.62 -6.75 16.39
CA GLY A 71 35.85 -7.43 16.80
C GLY A 71 35.62 -8.40 17.99
N VAL A 72 36.71 -8.80 18.66
CA VAL A 72 36.86 -9.92 19.62
C VAL A 72 36.02 -9.86 20.93
N ARG A 73 34.77 -9.37 20.91
CA ARG A 73 33.88 -9.33 22.09
C ARG A 73 32.52 -9.91 21.77
N SER A 74 32.18 -11.02 22.42
CA SER A 74 30.91 -11.74 22.36
C SER A 74 29.68 -10.83 22.48
N GLY A 75 28.75 -10.90 21.53
CA GLY A 75 27.51 -10.11 21.43
C GLY A 75 26.36 -10.90 20.79
N ARG A 76 25.23 -10.24 20.48
CA ARG A 76 24.05 -10.90 19.90
C ARG A 76 24.36 -11.50 18.52
N LEU A 77 23.84 -12.70 18.21
CA LEU A 77 24.20 -13.45 16.98
C LEU A 77 23.82 -12.73 15.69
N ASP A 78 22.81 -11.86 15.71
CA ASP A 78 22.42 -10.98 14.60
C ASP A 78 23.52 -9.98 14.19
N SER A 79 24.52 -9.78 15.05
CA SER A 79 25.67 -8.93 14.77
C SER A 79 26.87 -9.67 14.16
N TYR A 80 26.87 -11.00 14.16
CA TYR A 80 27.99 -11.84 13.70
C TYR A 80 27.78 -12.47 12.34
N PHE A 81 26.53 -12.64 11.93
CA PHE A 81 26.20 -13.26 10.65
C PHE A 81 25.41 -12.25 9.81
N PRO A 82 25.86 -11.94 8.58
CA PRO A 82 25.04 -11.14 7.68
C PRO A 82 23.74 -11.90 7.43
N ALA A 83 22.60 -11.23 7.61
CA ALA A 83 21.28 -11.84 7.49
C ALA A 83 21.02 -12.42 6.08
N LEU A 84 21.73 -11.92 5.07
CA LEU A 84 21.70 -12.39 3.69
C LEU A 84 23.12 -12.79 3.27
N LEU A 85 23.25 -14.02 2.79
CA LEU A 85 24.50 -14.57 2.26
C LEU A 85 24.31 -14.92 0.78
N PRO A 86 25.14 -14.42 -0.14
CA PRO A 86 25.08 -14.73 -1.57
C PRO A 86 25.72 -16.10 -1.87
N LEU A 87 25.35 -17.11 -1.10
CA LEU A 87 25.81 -18.50 -1.22
C LEU A 87 24.77 -19.40 -0.57
N ARG A 88 24.81 -20.70 -0.87
CA ARG A 88 23.94 -21.69 -0.23
C ARG A 88 24.49 -22.09 1.14
N GLN A 89 23.79 -21.71 2.20
CA GLN A 89 24.14 -22.07 3.57
C GLN A 89 23.03 -22.94 4.17
N GLY A 90 23.36 -24.17 4.59
CA GLY A 90 22.39 -25.14 5.12
C GLY A 90 23.00 -26.50 5.44
N ALA A 91 22.21 -27.40 6.03
CA ALA A 91 22.68 -28.73 6.43
C ALA A 91 22.90 -29.69 5.24
N LEU A 92 22.33 -29.38 4.07
CA LEU A 92 22.44 -30.17 2.85
C LEU A 92 23.00 -29.31 1.73
N ASN A 93 24.01 -29.82 1.02
CA ASN A 93 24.63 -29.17 -0.14
C ASN A 93 25.10 -27.72 0.12
N ALA A 94 25.69 -27.43 1.28
CA ALA A 94 26.27 -26.12 1.55
C ALA A 94 27.43 -25.81 0.58
N ASP A 95 27.51 -24.56 0.15
CA ASP A 95 28.62 -24.09 -0.66
C ASP A 95 29.91 -24.00 0.18
N PRO A 96 31.09 -24.32 -0.39
CA PRO A 96 32.38 -24.17 0.29
C PRO A 96 32.62 -22.72 0.74
N ALA A 97 33.35 -22.54 1.85
CA ALA A 97 33.71 -21.23 2.36
C ALA A 97 34.48 -20.40 1.31
N GLY A 98 34.09 -19.13 1.13
CA GLY A 98 34.66 -18.24 0.12
C GLY A 98 33.96 -18.27 -1.25
N THR A 99 32.88 -19.06 -1.40
CA THR A 99 32.06 -19.09 -2.62
C THR A 99 31.06 -17.94 -2.62
N PHE A 100 30.95 -17.19 -3.74
CA PHE A 100 29.95 -16.13 -3.93
C PHE A 100 29.18 -16.38 -5.24
N LYS A 101 27.85 -16.44 -5.15
CA LYS A 101 26.92 -16.70 -6.25
C LYS A 101 26.04 -15.49 -6.52
N ARG A 102 25.72 -15.25 -7.80
CA ARG A 102 24.89 -14.12 -8.24
C ARG A 102 23.39 -14.41 -8.22
N ASP A 103 23.02 -15.68 -8.18
CA ASP A 103 21.66 -16.18 -8.36
C ASP A 103 21.08 -16.84 -7.09
N THR A 104 21.86 -16.91 -6.01
CA THR A 104 21.51 -17.66 -4.81
C THR A 104 21.65 -16.78 -3.58
N LEU A 105 20.57 -16.65 -2.80
CA LEU A 105 20.54 -15.93 -1.53
C LEU A 105 20.03 -16.85 -0.42
N SER A 106 20.81 -16.99 0.65
CA SER A 106 20.39 -17.67 1.89
C SER A 106 20.03 -16.64 2.95
N VAL A 107 18.86 -16.79 3.56
CA VAL A 107 18.34 -15.92 4.63
C VAL A 107 18.40 -16.66 5.96
N THR A 108 19.05 -16.10 6.96
CA THR A 108 19.04 -16.66 8.33
C THR A 108 18.27 -15.72 9.25
N TYR A 109 17.23 -16.22 9.91
CA TYR A 109 16.47 -15.46 10.90
C TYR A 109 16.24 -16.31 12.15
N VAL A 110 16.20 -15.65 13.31
CA VAL A 110 15.79 -16.27 14.57
C VAL A 110 14.31 -15.93 14.79
N PRO A 111 13.41 -16.93 14.86
CA PRO A 111 12.01 -16.67 15.16
C PRO A 111 11.87 -16.11 16.58
N ARG A 112 11.16 -14.99 16.72
CA ARG A 112 10.84 -14.43 18.04
C ARG A 112 9.72 -15.27 18.66
N ALA A 113 10.03 -15.97 19.75
CA ALA A 113 8.99 -16.57 20.59
C ALA A 113 8.15 -15.43 21.20
N ILE A 114 6.84 -15.46 20.94
CA ILE A 114 5.86 -14.66 21.66
C ILE A 114 5.71 -15.25 23.07
N SER A 115 5.96 -14.45 24.11
CA SER A 115 5.64 -14.77 25.51
C SER A 115 4.32 -14.13 25.89
#